data_AF-A0AAX1UC86-F1
#
_entry.id   AF-A0AAX1UC86-F1
#
_cell.length_a   1.000
_cell.length_b   1.000
_cell.length_c   1.000
_cell.angle_alpha   90.00
_cell.angle_beta   90.00
_cell.angle_gamma   90.00
#
_symmetry.space_group_name_H-M   'P 1'
#
loop_
_entity.id
_entity.type
_entity.pdbx_description
1 polymer ?
#
loop_
_entity_poly.entity_id
_entity_poly.type
_entity_poly.pdbx_seq_one_letter_code
_entity_poly.pdbx_strand_id
1 'polypeptide(L)'
;MEKDKILALSREENKKRDEGKLFVERQSYANGFIAIQVLVCVFYLYRILFFEDAKQAHFLFGPSILGLCIYQVTSYYYTRKIANLIGALFFGFGAAIFIFKLFMGTI
;
A
#
# COMPACT_ATOMS: atom_id res chain seq x y z
N MET A 1 18.61 -36.43 29.36
CA MET A 1 17.78 -35.56 30.23
C MET A 1 18.23 -34.10 30.22
N GLU A 2 19.50 -33.76 30.49
CA GLU A 2 19.94 -32.37 30.49
C GLU A 2 20.11 -31.79 29.06
N LYS A 3 20.73 -32.58 28.18
CA LYS A 3 20.89 -32.26 26.74
C LYS A 3 19.55 -32.03 26.03
N ASP A 4 18.53 -32.82 26.36
CA ASP A 4 17.20 -32.73 25.73
C ASP A 4 16.45 -31.47 26.18
N LYS A 5 16.61 -31.06 27.45
CA LYS A 5 16.11 -29.78 27.97
C LYS A 5 16.78 -28.59 27.29
N ILE A 6 18.10 -28.63 27.12
CA ILE A 6 18.85 -27.58 26.43
C ILE A 6 18.42 -27.48 24.96
N LEU A 7 18.21 -28.61 24.29
CA LEU A 7 17.74 -28.64 22.90
C LEU A 7 16.31 -28.11 22.75
N ALA A 8 15.43 -28.39 23.71
CA ALA A 8 14.07 -27.86 23.71
C ALA A 8 14.05 -26.33 23.91
N LEU A 9 14.84 -25.81 24.87
CA LEU A 9 14.98 -24.38 25.11
C LEU A 9 15.54 -23.64 23.88
N SER A 10 16.58 -24.19 23.25
CA SER A 10 17.17 -23.61 22.03
C SER A 10 16.18 -23.58 20.86
N ARG A 11 15.34 -24.61 20.71
CA ARG A 11 14.27 -24.63 19.69
C ARG A 11 13.21 -23.57 19.96
N GLU A 12 12.87 -23.35 21.22
CA GLU A 12 11.87 -22.37 21.62
C GLU A 12 12.37 -20.92 21.45
N GLU A 13 13.64 -20.65 21.78
CA GLU A 13 14.28 -19.36 21.52
C GLU A 13 14.40 -19.06 20.03
N ASN A 14 14.82 -20.04 19.22
CA ASN A 14 14.89 -19.87 17.77
C ASN A 14 13.52 -19.58 17.16
N LYS A 15 12.47 -20.26 17.63
CA LYS A 15 11.10 -20.00 17.19
C LYS A 15 10.65 -18.57 17.53
N LYS A 16 10.91 -18.08 18.75
CA LYS A 16 10.60 -16.70 19.15
C LYS A 16 11.38 -15.67 18.32
N ARG A 17 12.65 -15.98 18.00
CA ARG A 17 13.50 -15.12 17.16
C ARG A 17 12.98 -15.03 15.73
N ASP A 18 12.52 -16.14 15.16
CA ASP A 18 11.96 -16.18 13.81
C ASP A 18 10.59 -15.47 13.75
N GLU A 19 9.74 -15.63 14.76
CA GLU A 19 8.50 -14.86 14.90
C GLU A 19 8.78 -13.36 15.01
N GLY A 20 9.83 -12.96 15.75
CA GLY A 20 10.28 -11.57 15.85
C GLY A 20 10.74 -10.99 14.51
N LYS A 21 11.54 -11.75 13.74
CA LYS A 21 11.96 -11.33 12.38
C LYS A 21 10.75 -11.18 11.45
N LEU A 22 9.83 -12.13 11.48
CA LEU A 22 8.62 -12.10 10.65
C LEU A 22 7.74 -10.89 10.99
N PHE A 23 7.65 -10.52 12.27
CA PHE A 23 6.93 -9.34 12.73
C PHE A 23 7.59 -8.04 12.21
N VAL A 24 8.91 -7.91 12.36
CA VAL A 24 9.67 -6.75 11.89
C VAL A 24 9.57 -6.60 10.37
N GLU A 25 9.68 -7.70 9.62
CA GLU A 25 9.53 -7.68 8.16
C GLU A 25 8.12 -7.20 7.77
N ARG A 26 7.07 -7.77 8.36
CA ARG A 26 5.68 -7.34 8.10
C ARG A 26 5.46 -5.86 8.39
N GLN A 27 6.05 -5.36 9.48
CA GLN A 27 5.94 -3.95 9.87
C GLN A 27 6.73 -3.05 8.90
N SER A 28 7.91 -3.47 8.46
CA SER A 28 8.71 -2.77 7.45
C SER A 28 7.97 -2.67 6.12
N TYR A 29 7.37 -3.77 5.64
CA TYR A 29 6.53 -3.77 4.43
C TYR A 29 5.32 -2.85 4.57
N ALA A 30 4.64 -2.86 5.72
CA ALA A 30 3.52 -1.96 5.97
C ALA A 30 3.94 -0.48 5.93
N ASN A 31 5.07 -0.14 6.55
CA ASN A 31 5.59 1.23 6.57
C ASN A 31 6.04 1.68 5.18
N GLY A 32 6.74 0.82 4.44
CA GLY A 32 7.13 1.10 3.05
C GLY A 32 5.91 1.34 2.15
N PHE A 33 4.84 0.57 2.35
CA PHE A 33 3.60 0.75 1.58
C PHE A 33 2.87 2.05 1.92
N ILE A 34 2.85 2.46 3.19
CA ILE A 34 2.32 3.78 3.60
C ILE A 34 3.15 4.89 2.97
N ALA A 35 4.47 4.77 2.96
CA ALA A 35 5.35 5.76 2.33
C ALA A 35 5.06 5.92 0.83
N ILE A 36 4.86 4.82 0.10
CA ILE A 36 4.48 4.85 -1.32
C ILE A 36 3.13 5.54 -1.53
N GLN A 37 2.11 5.22 -0.72
CA GLN A 37 0.81 5.87 -0.80
C GLN A 37 0.89 7.38 -0.58
N VAL A 38 1.62 7.81 0.46
CA VAL A 38 1.83 9.24 0.76
C VAL A 38 2.57 9.92 -0.39
N LEU A 39 3.60 9.29 -0.92
CA LEU A 39 4.37 9.82 -2.05
C LEU A 39 3.47 10.05 -3.28
N VAL A 40 2.62 9.08 -3.64
CA VAL A 40 1.66 9.20 -4.74
C VAL A 40 0.68 10.34 -4.50
N CYS A 41 0.16 10.49 -3.27
CA CYS A 41 -0.72 11.60 -2.92
C CYS A 41 -0.03 12.96 -3.02
N VAL A 42 1.21 13.08 -2.53
CA VAL A 42 2.00 14.32 -2.58
C VAL A 42 2.29 14.71 -4.03
N PHE A 43 2.72 13.77 -4.88
CA PHE A 43 2.95 14.04 -6.29
C PHE A 43 1.67 14.44 -7.03
N TYR A 44 0.54 13.81 -6.70
CA TYR A 44 -0.76 14.17 -7.27
C TYR A 44 -1.20 15.59 -6.86
N LEU A 45 -1.06 15.96 -5.59
CA LEU A 45 -1.38 17.29 -5.08
C LEU A 45 -0.42 18.37 -5.62
N TYR A 46 0.87 18.09 -5.64
CA TYR A 46 1.88 18.96 -6.24
C TYR A 46 1.54 19.25 -7.71
N ARG A 47 1.08 18.23 -8.44
CA ARG A 47 0.60 18.40 -9.81
C ARG A 47 -0.64 19.30 -9.90
N ILE A 48 -1.63 19.14 -9.02
CA ILE A 48 -2.83 20.01 -9.00
C ILE A 48 -2.44 21.48 -8.77
N LEU A 49 -1.44 21.71 -7.92
CA LEU A 49 -1.05 23.05 -7.50
C LEU A 49 -0.09 23.76 -8.48
N PHE A 50 0.74 23.02 -9.22
CA PHE A 50 1.84 23.61 -9.99
C PHE A 50 1.85 23.29 -11.50
N PHE A 51 1.06 22.32 -11.98
CA PHE A 51 1.03 21.94 -13.41
C PHE A 51 -0.39 21.84 -13.95
N GLU A 52 -0.87 22.94 -14.56
CA GLU A 52 -2.22 23.02 -15.15
C GLU A 52 -2.43 22.07 -16.35
N ASP A 53 -1.39 21.80 -17.18
CA ASP A 53 -1.59 21.17 -18.50
C ASP A 53 -0.74 19.92 -18.82
N ALA A 54 -0.14 19.25 -17.84
CA ALA A 54 0.68 18.06 -18.11
C ALA A 54 -0.18 16.79 -18.32
N LYS A 55 -0.67 16.56 -19.55
CA LYS A 55 -1.29 15.28 -19.97
C LYS A 55 -0.42 14.06 -19.64
N GLN A 56 0.89 14.20 -19.81
CA GLN A 56 1.88 13.16 -19.48
C GLN A 56 1.86 12.75 -18.00
N ALA A 57 1.62 13.70 -17.07
CA ALA A 57 1.53 13.39 -15.65
C ALA A 57 0.25 12.61 -15.32
N HIS A 58 -0.86 12.85 -16.03
CA HIS A 58 -2.07 12.04 -15.87
C HIS A 58 -1.82 10.57 -16.24
N PHE A 59 -1.09 10.34 -17.32
CA PHE A 59 -0.76 8.98 -17.76
C PHE A 59 0.20 8.27 -16.81
N LEU A 60 1.10 9.01 -16.14
CA LEU A 60 2.06 8.44 -15.18
C LEU A 60 1.40 8.12 -13.83
N PHE A 61 0.53 9.01 -13.32
CA PHE A 61 -0.02 8.90 -11.96
C PHE A 61 -1.41 8.25 -11.90
N GLY A 62 -2.20 8.34 -12.96
CA GLY A 62 -3.53 7.72 -13.04
C GLY A 62 -3.52 6.20 -12.83
N PRO A 63 -2.66 5.44 -13.53
CA PRO A 63 -2.52 4.00 -13.30
C PRO A 63 -2.08 3.66 -11.87
N SER A 64 -1.25 4.50 -11.26
CA SER A 64 -0.81 4.31 -9.86
C SER A 64 -1.97 4.46 -8.88
N ILE A 65 -2.83 5.47 -9.07
CA ILE A 65 -4.05 5.66 -8.26
C ILE A 65 -5.03 4.49 -8.43
N LEU A 66 -5.20 4.01 -9.66
CA LEU A 66 -6.03 2.85 -9.96
C LEU A 66 -5.48 1.57 -9.31
N GLY A 67 -4.16 1.34 -9.40
CA GLY A 67 -3.48 0.23 -8.75
C GLY A 67 -3.60 0.25 -7.22
N LEU A 68 -3.47 1.43 -6.61
CA LEU A 68 -3.69 1.61 -5.16
C LEU A 68 -5.13 1.34 -4.77
N CYS A 69 -6.11 1.78 -5.57
CA CYS A 69 -7.51 1.46 -5.35
C CYS A 69 -7.77 -0.06 -5.37
N ILE A 70 -7.30 -0.76 -6.41
CA ILE A 70 -7.46 -2.22 -6.53
C ILE A 70 -6.79 -2.93 -5.35
N TYR A 71 -5.58 -2.51 -4.98
CA TYR A 71 -4.89 -3.07 -3.82
C TYR A 71 -5.71 -2.89 -2.55
N GLN A 72 -6.25 -1.69 -2.30
CA GLN A 72 -7.01 -1.41 -1.08
C GLN A 72 -8.31 -2.21 -1.01
N VAL A 73 -9.02 -2.36 -2.14
CA VAL A 73 -10.21 -3.23 -2.24
C VAL A 73 -9.83 -4.68 -1.96
N THR A 74 -8.75 -5.17 -2.58
CA THR A 74 -8.27 -6.55 -2.41
C THR A 74 -7.83 -6.80 -0.98
N SER A 75 -7.07 -5.87 -0.38
CA SER A 75 -6.61 -5.93 0.99
C SER A 75 -7.79 -5.90 1.96
N TYR A 76 -8.83 -5.10 1.70
CA TYR A 76 -10.07 -5.13 2.48
C TYR A 76 -10.79 -6.47 2.38
N TYR A 77 -10.89 -7.07 1.19
CA TYR A 77 -11.52 -8.37 1.00
C TYR A 77 -10.90 -9.46 1.89
N TYR A 78 -9.56 -9.51 1.95
CA TYR A 78 -8.84 -10.53 2.74
C TYR A 78 -8.71 -10.19 4.23
N THR A 79 -8.52 -8.92 4.59
CA THR A 79 -8.21 -8.54 5.99
C THR A 79 -9.39 -7.96 6.75
N ARG A 80 -10.45 -7.53 6.04
CA ARG A 80 -11.64 -6.84 6.58
C ARG A 80 -11.34 -5.59 7.42
N LYS A 81 -10.15 -5.01 7.29
CA LYS A 81 -9.76 -3.78 8.01
C LYS A 81 -10.43 -2.55 7.42
N ILE A 82 -11.17 -1.80 8.24
CA ILE A 82 -11.87 -0.56 7.85
C ILE A 82 -10.92 0.45 7.19
N ALA A 83 -9.67 0.55 7.64
CA ALA A 83 -8.66 1.44 7.04
C ALA A 83 -8.48 1.18 5.53
N ASN A 84 -8.53 -0.08 5.10
CA ASN A 84 -8.41 -0.43 3.69
C ASN A 84 -9.67 -0.07 2.90
N LEU A 85 -10.86 -0.14 3.54
CA LEU A 85 -12.11 0.33 2.93
C LEU A 85 -12.07 1.86 2.72
N ILE A 86 -11.62 2.61 3.72
CA ILE A 86 -11.44 4.07 3.61
C ILE A 86 -10.45 4.40 2.50
N GLY A 87 -9.31 3.69 2.46
CA GLY A 87 -8.33 3.84 1.39
C GLY A 87 -8.93 3.53 0.01
N ALA A 88 -9.70 2.46 -0.11
CA ALA A 88 -10.37 2.09 -1.36
C ALA A 88 -11.35 3.17 -1.84
N LEU A 89 -12.12 3.79 -0.93
CA LEU A 89 -13.02 4.89 -1.27
C LEU A 89 -12.24 6.13 -1.73
N PHE A 90 -11.17 6.49 -1.01
CA PHE A 90 -10.33 7.63 -1.33
C PHE A 90 -9.65 7.50 -2.70
N PHE A 91 -8.92 6.40 -2.92
CA PHE A 91 -8.27 6.15 -4.21
C PHE A 91 -9.27 5.83 -5.32
N GLY A 92 -10.42 5.23 -4.99
CA GLY A 92 -11.49 4.93 -5.94
C GLY A 92 -12.11 6.19 -6.53
N PHE A 93 -12.30 7.23 -5.74
CA PHE A 93 -12.74 8.53 -6.25
C PHE A 93 -11.72 9.13 -7.22
N GLY A 94 -10.43 9.11 -6.86
CA GLY A 94 -9.36 9.57 -7.76
C GLY A 94 -9.26 8.75 -9.05
N ALA A 95 -9.42 7.43 -8.96
CA ALA A 95 -9.43 6.53 -10.11
C ALA A 95 -10.62 6.80 -11.04
N ALA A 96 -11.81 7.05 -10.48
CA ALA A 96 -13.00 7.39 -11.26
C ALA A 96 -12.82 8.70 -12.04
N ILE A 97 -12.25 9.74 -11.41
CA ILE A 97 -11.92 11.00 -12.09
C ILE A 97 -10.91 10.77 -13.22
N PHE A 98 -9.88 9.96 -12.97
CA PHE A 98 -8.88 9.64 -14.00
C PHE A 98 -9.51 8.91 -15.19
N ILE A 99 -10.30 7.86 -14.95
CA ILE A 99 -11.01 7.12 -15.99
C ILE A 99 -11.95 8.04 -16.77
N PHE A 100 -12.72 8.88 -16.08
CA PHE A 100 -13.64 9.83 -16.72
C PHE A 100 -12.89 10.80 -17.66
N LYS A 101 -11.79 11.39 -17.18
CA LYS A 101 -10.97 12.30 -17.99
C LYS A 101 -10.36 11.59 -19.21
N LEU A 102 -9.96 10.32 -19.05
CA LEU A 102 -9.41 9.48 -20.13
C LEU A 102 -10.46 9.17 -21.20
N PHE A 103 -11.70 8.85 -20.79
CA PHE A 103 -12.83 8.66 -21.72
C PHE A 103 -13.20 9.94 -22.48
N MET A 104 -13.13 11.10 -21.81
CA MET A 104 -13.43 12.40 -22.43
C MET A 104 -12.29 12.92 -23.33
N GLY A 105 -11.15 12.23 -23.43
CA GLY A 105 -9.99 12.66 -24.22
C GLY A 105 -9.32 13.94 -23.70
N THR A 106 -9.61 14.31 -22.45
CA THR A 106 -9.09 15.55 -21.82
C THR A 106 -7.67 15.38 -21.29
N ILE A 107 -7.16 14.15 -21.26
CA ILE A 107 -5.83 13.73 -20.83
C ILE A 107 -5.31 12.67 -21.78
#